data_AF-A0A060XKJ7-F1
#
_entry.id   AF-A0A060XKJ7-F1
#
_cell.length_a   1.000
_cell.length_b   1.000
_cell.length_c   1.000
_cell.angle_alpha   90.00
_cell.angle_beta   90.00
_cell.angle_gamma   90.00
#
_symmetry.space_group_name_H-M   'P 1'
#
loop_
_entity.id
_entity.type
_entity.pdbx_description
1 polymer ?
#
loop_
_entity_poly.entity_id
_entity_poly.type
_entity_poly.pdbx_seq_one_letter_code
_entity_poly.pdbx_strand_id
1 'polypeptide(L)'
;MYFLSLDCRTCAVIGNGFAIKNSSLGGVINEYDVVIRLNDAPVRGYEDDVGNKTTMRLFYPESASYNPSMHNDPDTLMVLVPFKQQDLRWLKEILYDEKRVLDVCAHTPPF
;
A
#
# COMPACT_ATOMS: atom_id res chain seq x y z
N MET A 1 -16.58 -13.01 34.65
CA MET A 1 -15.36 -13.42 33.93
C MET A 1 -15.61 -13.11 32.47
N TYR A 2 -15.05 -12.02 31.94
CA TYR A 2 -15.22 -11.65 30.53
C TYR A 2 -14.33 -12.59 29.72
N PHE A 3 -14.93 -13.49 28.95
CA PHE A 3 -14.21 -14.15 27.87
C PHE A 3 -13.95 -13.08 26.82
N LEU A 4 -12.69 -12.67 26.66
CA LEU A 4 -12.28 -11.99 25.43
C LEU A 4 -12.38 -13.04 24.32
N SER A 5 -13.50 -13.05 23.61
CA SER A 5 -13.60 -13.70 22.31
C SER A 5 -12.60 -12.98 21.42
N LEU A 6 -11.44 -13.59 21.18
CA LEU A 6 -10.55 -13.14 20.12
C LEU A 6 -11.21 -13.55 18.81
N ASP A 7 -11.76 -12.58 18.08
CA ASP A 7 -12.24 -12.81 16.73
C ASP A 7 -11.07 -13.34 15.88
N CYS A 8 -11.20 -14.57 15.38
CA CYS A 8 -10.21 -15.16 14.50
C CYS A 8 -10.30 -14.46 13.14
N ARG A 9 -9.24 -13.74 12.77
CA ARG A 9 -9.16 -13.05 11.48
C ARG A 9 -8.26 -13.82 10.53
N THR A 10 -8.71 -13.92 9.29
CA THR A 10 -7.95 -14.49 8.18
C THR A 10 -7.27 -13.37 7.39
N CYS A 11 -5.99 -13.58 7.03
CA CYS A 11 -5.20 -12.58 6.32
C CYS A 11 -4.66 -13.14 5.01
N ALA A 12 -4.74 -12.36 3.94
CA ALA A 12 -4.05 -12.62 2.68
C ALA A 12 -2.99 -11.54 2.42
N VAL A 13 -1.78 -11.96 2.06
CA VAL A 13 -0.69 -11.06 1.65
C VAL A 13 -0.48 -11.20 0.15
N ILE A 14 -0.74 -10.13 -0.59
CA ILE A 14 -0.66 -10.12 -2.05
C ILE A 14 0.58 -9.37 -2.48
N GLY A 15 1.57 -10.10 -2.99
CA GLY A 15 2.75 -9.54 -3.62
C GLY A 15 2.50 -9.09 -5.06
N ASN A 16 3.56 -8.60 -5.72
CA ASN A 16 3.44 -7.95 -7.03
C ASN A 16 3.96 -8.82 -8.19
N GLY A 17 4.17 -10.11 -7.91
CA GLY A 17 4.74 -11.05 -8.87
C GLY A 17 3.77 -11.40 -9.98
N PHE A 18 4.27 -11.58 -11.21
CA PHE A 18 3.47 -11.91 -12.38
C PHE A 18 2.72 -13.25 -12.28
N ALA A 19 3.12 -14.13 -11.37
CA ALA A 19 2.51 -15.44 -11.16
C ALA A 19 1.00 -15.41 -10.85
N ILE A 20 0.48 -14.27 -10.37
CA ILE A 20 -0.95 -14.09 -10.09
C ILE A 20 -1.78 -13.76 -11.34
N LYS A 21 -1.15 -13.39 -12.46
CA LYS A 21 -1.87 -13.01 -13.68
C LYS A 21 -2.61 -14.20 -14.29
N ASN A 22 -3.85 -13.98 -14.75
CA ASN A 22 -4.78 -14.98 -15.26
C ASN A 22 -5.06 -16.13 -14.27
N SER A 23 -4.92 -15.88 -12.97
CA SER A 23 -5.18 -16.87 -11.93
C SER A 23 -6.65 -16.92 -11.51
N SER A 24 -7.42 -15.87 -11.79
CA SER A 24 -8.82 -15.74 -11.34
C SER A 24 -9.01 -15.86 -9.82
N LEU A 25 -7.96 -15.56 -9.04
CA LEU A 25 -7.98 -15.68 -7.58
C LEU A 25 -8.69 -14.52 -6.86
N GLY A 26 -9.11 -13.48 -7.58
CA GLY A 26 -9.62 -12.26 -6.98
C GLY A 26 -10.84 -12.45 -6.07
N GLY A 27 -11.75 -13.35 -6.46
CA GLY A 27 -12.88 -13.74 -5.62
C GLY A 27 -12.44 -14.34 -4.28
N VAL A 28 -11.50 -15.30 -4.32
CA VAL A 28 -10.96 -15.96 -3.12
C VAL A 28 -10.20 -14.98 -2.22
N ILE A 29 -9.41 -14.07 -2.81
CA ILE A 29 -8.68 -13.05 -2.04
C ILE A 29 -9.65 -12.14 -1.27
N ASN A 30 -10.78 -11.79 -1.90
CA ASN A 30 -11.79 -10.93 -1.30
C ASN A 30 -12.54 -11.58 -0.12
N GLU A 31 -12.47 -12.90 0.05
CA GLU A 31 -13.09 -13.60 1.20
C GLU A 31 -12.33 -13.40 2.51
N TYR A 32 -11.04 -13.03 2.46
CA TYR A 32 -10.23 -12.81 3.66
C TYR A 32 -10.67 -11.56 4.42
N ASP A 33 -10.58 -11.60 5.76
CA ASP A 33 -10.88 -10.45 6.62
C ASP A 33 -9.95 -9.27 6.35
N VAL A 34 -8.66 -9.57 6.18
CA VAL A 34 -7.60 -8.58 5.98
C VAL A 34 -6.84 -8.90 4.70
N VAL A 35 -6.78 -7.94 3.77
CA VAL A 35 -5.96 -8.03 2.56
C VAL A 35 -4.83 -7.02 2.64
N ILE A 36 -3.59 -7.53 2.69
CA ILE A 36 -2.37 -6.74 2.79
C ILE A 36 -1.71 -6.69 1.41
N ARG A 37 -1.48 -5.47 0.89
CA ARG A 37 -0.75 -5.23 -0.36
C ARG A 37 0.57 -4.51 -0.09
N LEU A 38 1.46 -4.56 -1.08
CA LEU A 38 2.81 -4.02 -0.99
C LEU A 38 3.09 -3.07 -2.15
N ASN A 39 3.81 -1.98 -1.87
CA ASN A 39 4.28 -1.02 -2.86
C ASN A 39 3.13 -0.45 -3.73
N ASP A 40 3.43 -0.04 -4.96
CA ASP A 40 2.47 0.48 -5.94
C ASP A 40 1.85 -0.62 -6.82
N ALA A 41 1.46 -1.75 -6.22
CA ALA A 41 0.80 -2.84 -6.96
C ALA A 41 -0.56 -2.38 -7.52
N PRO A 42 -0.83 -2.50 -8.83
CA PRO A 42 -2.13 -2.10 -9.38
C PRO A 42 -3.23 -3.08 -8.94
N VAL A 43 -4.43 -2.53 -8.75
CA VAL A 43 -5.65 -3.30 -8.48
C VAL A 43 -6.67 -3.10 -9.60
N ARG A 44 -6.91 -1.84 -9.98
CA ARG A 44 -7.86 -1.50 -11.04
C ARG A 44 -7.41 -2.07 -12.38
N GLY A 45 -8.30 -2.79 -13.06
CA GLY A 45 -8.03 -3.50 -14.31
C GLY A 45 -7.44 -4.90 -14.13
N TYR A 46 -7.25 -5.37 -12.89
CA TYR A 46 -6.70 -6.68 -12.54
C TYR A 46 -7.54 -7.41 -11.48
N GLU A 47 -8.74 -6.92 -11.17
CA GLU A 47 -9.56 -7.36 -10.05
C GLU A 47 -9.91 -8.85 -10.10
N ASP A 48 -10.08 -9.41 -11.30
CA ASP A 48 -10.34 -10.83 -11.50
C ASP A 48 -9.22 -11.70 -10.91
N ASP A 49 -7.98 -11.24 -10.99
CA ASP A 49 -6.80 -11.96 -10.52
C ASP A 49 -6.41 -11.59 -9.09
N VAL A 50 -6.46 -10.30 -8.76
CA VAL A 50 -5.88 -9.79 -7.50
C VAL A 50 -6.92 -9.38 -6.47
N GLY A 51 -8.21 -9.44 -6.80
CA GLY A 51 -9.30 -8.95 -5.97
C GLY A 51 -9.41 -7.44 -5.99
N ASN A 52 -10.41 -6.90 -5.28
CA ASN A 52 -10.63 -5.46 -5.17
C ASN A 52 -10.54 -4.92 -3.73
N LYS A 53 -10.46 -5.80 -2.73
CA LYS A 53 -10.27 -5.42 -1.32
C LYS A 53 -8.80 -5.09 -1.03
N THR A 54 -8.57 -3.99 -0.31
CA THR A 54 -7.29 -3.65 0.32
C THR A 54 -7.55 -3.10 1.72
N THR A 55 -7.11 -3.80 2.75
CA THR A 55 -7.26 -3.35 4.15
C THR A 55 -6.02 -2.57 4.59
N MET A 56 -4.84 -3.03 4.18
CA MET A 56 -3.56 -2.42 4.50
C MET A 56 -2.68 -2.39 3.25
N ARG A 57 -1.94 -1.30 3.06
CA ARG A 57 -0.89 -1.25 2.04
C ARG A 57 0.41 -0.77 2.67
N LEU A 58 1.43 -1.62 2.60
CA LEU A 58 2.78 -1.31 3.06
C LEU A 58 3.57 -0.68 1.92
N PHE A 59 4.27 0.41 2.20
CA PHE A 59 5.06 1.13 1.21
C PHE A 59 6.22 1.88 1.86
N TYR A 60 7.16 2.32 1.02
CA TYR A 60 8.20 3.29 1.35
C TYR A 60 8.16 4.42 0.30
N PRO A 61 8.83 5.57 0.51
CA PRO A 61 8.64 6.75 -0.32
C PRO A 61 8.80 6.50 -1.83
N GLU A 62 9.84 5.75 -2.22
CA GLU A 62 10.12 5.44 -3.63
C GLU A 62 9.14 4.45 -4.26
N SER A 63 8.31 3.78 -3.46
CA SER A 63 7.27 2.87 -3.92
C SER A 63 5.85 3.39 -3.67
N ALA A 64 5.72 4.65 -3.24
CA ALA A 64 4.45 5.25 -2.91
C ALA A 64 3.73 5.70 -4.19
N SER A 65 2.42 5.44 -4.26
CA SER A 65 1.59 5.95 -5.35
C SER A 65 1.39 7.46 -5.21
N TYR A 66 1.50 8.21 -6.30
CA TYR A 66 1.14 9.65 -6.33
C TYR A 66 -0.36 9.88 -6.09
N ASN A 67 -1.20 8.90 -6.41
CA ASN A 67 -2.64 8.94 -6.17
C ASN A 67 -3.07 7.67 -5.40
N PRO A 68 -2.93 7.65 -4.06
CA PRO A 68 -3.23 6.47 -3.28
C PRO A 68 -4.69 6.01 -3.43
N SER A 69 -5.64 6.91 -3.70
CA SER A 69 -7.05 6.55 -3.88
C SER A 69 -7.36 5.77 -5.17
N MET A 70 -6.40 5.65 -6.10
CA MET A 70 -6.62 4.94 -7.37
C MET A 70 -6.69 3.42 -7.18
N HIS A 71 -5.86 2.85 -6.32
CA HIS A 71 -5.72 1.39 -6.17
C HIS A 71 -6.05 0.90 -4.75
N ASN A 72 -6.66 1.74 -3.94
CA ASN A 72 -7.03 1.47 -2.54
C ASN A 72 -8.52 1.73 -2.33
N ASP A 73 -9.09 1.05 -1.33
CA ASP A 73 -10.37 1.40 -0.74
C ASP A 73 -10.24 2.68 0.11
N PRO A 74 -11.33 3.46 0.32
CA PRO A 74 -11.27 4.70 1.09
C PRO A 74 -10.79 4.54 2.54
N ASP A 75 -10.97 3.36 3.13
CA ASP A 75 -10.59 3.00 4.50
C ASP A 75 -9.27 2.22 4.58
N THR A 76 -8.54 2.09 3.46
CA THR A 76 -7.24 1.40 3.47
C THR A 76 -6.26 2.08 4.42
N LEU A 77 -5.70 1.31 5.35
CA LEU A 77 -4.61 1.78 6.19
C LEU A 77 -3.29 1.78 5.40
N MET A 78 -2.75 2.97 5.21
CA MET A 78 -1.42 3.17 4.61
C MET A 78 -0.34 2.99 5.68
N VAL A 79 0.54 2.00 5.52
CA VAL A 79 1.61 1.64 6.47
C VAL A 79 2.98 1.99 5.89
N LEU A 80 3.62 3.03 6.43
CA LEU A 80 4.99 3.38 6.04
C LEU A 80 5.99 2.39 6.65
N VAL A 81 6.87 1.86 5.81
CA VAL A 81 8.03 1.05 6.21
C VAL A 81 9.31 1.86 5.96
N PRO A 82 9.88 2.52 6.98
CA PRO A 82 11.08 3.35 6.80
C PRO A 82 12.36 2.50 6.74
N PHE A 83 13.15 2.71 5.69
CA PHE A 83 14.45 2.05 5.49
C PHE A 83 15.64 3.01 5.73
N LYS A 84 15.42 4.33 5.69
CA LYS A 84 16.44 5.37 5.88
C LYS A 84 15.88 6.62 6.56
N GLN A 85 16.74 7.43 7.16
CA GLN A 85 16.31 8.67 7.85
C GLN A 85 15.53 9.63 6.94
N GLN A 86 15.86 9.64 5.64
CA GLN A 86 15.17 10.40 4.62
C GLN A 86 13.68 10.04 4.52
N ASP A 87 13.29 8.79 4.81
CA ASP A 87 11.89 8.35 4.69
C ASP A 87 11.01 8.99 5.77
N LEU A 88 11.57 9.17 6.98
CA LEU A 88 10.88 9.88 8.05
C LEU A 88 10.80 11.39 7.78
N ARG A 89 11.78 11.97 7.07
CA ARG A 89 11.70 13.36 6.60
C ARG A 89 10.60 13.52 5.55
N TRP A 90 10.57 12.63 4.56
CA TRP A 90 9.52 12.58 3.56
C TRP A 90 8.12 12.43 4.17
N LEU A 91 7.97 11.60 5.21
CA LEU A 91 6.70 11.49 5.92
C LEU A 91 6.27 12.81 6.57
N LYS A 92 7.23 13.54 7.18
CA LYS A 92 6.94 14.87 7.74
C LYS A 92 6.53 15.87 6.65
N GLU A 93 7.21 15.88 5.51
CA GLU A 93 6.85 16.72 4.36
C GLU A 93 5.40 16.50 3.94
N ILE A 94 4.96 15.24 3.88
CA ILE A 94 3.58 14.89 3.48
C ILE A 94 2.56 15.21 4.56
N LEU A 95 2.84 14.92 5.83
CA LEU A 95 1.87 15.09 6.92
C LEU A 95 1.67 16.57 7.30
N TYR A 96 2.72 17.37 7.23
CA TYR A 96 2.70 18.77 7.65
C TYR A 96 2.64 19.75 6.48
N ASP A 97 2.59 19.27 5.23
CA ASP A 97 2.69 20.09 4.01
C ASP A 97 3.91 21.04 4.06
N GLU A 98 5.01 20.59 4.67
CA GLU A 98 6.28 21.31 4.68
C GLU A 98 6.81 21.29 3.24
N LYS A 99 6.53 22.35 2.49
CA LYS A 99 7.08 22.52 1.14
C LYS A 99 8.60 22.38 1.22
N ARG A 100 9.15 21.49 0.39
CA ARG A 100 10.57 21.50 0.06
C ARG A 100 10.93 22.94 -0.29
N VAL A 101 11.84 23.55 0.48
CA VAL A 101 12.69 24.59 -0.10
C VAL A 101 13.50 23.84 -1.15
N LEU A 102 12.99 23.82 -2.38
CA LEU A 102 13.79 23.49 -3.55
C LEU A 102 14.86 24.58 -3.58
N ASP A 103 16.01 24.33 -2.96
CA ASP A 103 17.21 25.04 -3.35
C ASP A 103 17.32 24.83 -4.85
N VAL A 104 17.26 25.95 -5.59
CA VAL A 104 17.28 26.07 -7.06
C VAL A 104 18.61 25.57 -7.65
N CYS A 105 19.38 24.77 -6.90
CA CYS A 105 20.68 24.24 -7.26
C CYS A 105 20.80 22.76 -6.86
N ALA A 106 19.87 21.92 -7.29
CA ALA A 106 20.14 20.49 -7.42
C ALA A 106 19.60 20.02 -8.77
N HIS A 107 20.50 19.79 -9.71
CA HIS A 107 20.21 19.06 -10.93
C HIS A 107 19.38 17.83 -10.59
N THR A 108 18.29 17.65 -11.32
CA THR A 108 17.55 16.39 -11.41
C THR A 108 18.52 15.21 -11.40
N PRO A 109 18.42 14.24 -10.47
CA PRO A 109 18.89 12.90 -10.78
C PRO A 109 17.79 12.23 -11.61
N PRO A 110 18.08 11.85 -12.88
CA PRO A 110 17.17 11.03 -13.63
C PRO A 110 17.41 9.59 -13.22
N PHE A 111 16.59 9.02 -12.32
CA PHE A 111 16.27 7.59 -12.26
C PHE A 111 14.97 7.42 -11.49
#